data_AF-U4QPA3-F1
#
_entry.id   AF-U4QPA3-F1
#
_cell.length_a   1.000
_cell.length_b   1.000
_cell.length_c   1.000
_cell.angle_alpha   90.00
_cell.angle_beta   90.00
_cell.angle_gamma   90.00
#
_symmetry.space_group_name_H-M   'P 1'
#
loop_
_entity.id
_entity.type
_entity.pdbx_description
1 polymer ?
#
loop_
_entity_poly.entity_id
_entity_poly.type
_entity_poly.pdbx_seq_one_letter_code
_entity_poly.pdbx_strand_id
1 'polypeptide(L)'
;MFKKIFNNYKNLFDIMHRYWSAYGGFRAFLSSPYFHASLGMSLLLKHYWMEKPWWETTLSVLPSILGFTLAGFTIWLGFGDEKFRSILMGGKDIRSHYMSVCATFAHFVIIQIIAILLAIMGLAYRLSVQKAPFPLELFNYIKVILRFVGFWFFIYAIFTALAATLAVFRTATWYERISKESTCSALEKVKNGISIEQAAKEEGVEFSTLYRISNQKDEKKSTIN
;
A
#
# COMPACT_ATOMS: atom_id res chain seq x y z
N MET A 1 12.04 -18.64 -30.46
CA MET A 1 10.87 -17.82 -30.07
C MET A 1 10.21 -18.34 -28.79
N PHE A 2 9.79 -19.62 -28.73
CA PHE A 2 9.16 -20.24 -27.54
C PHE A 2 9.99 -20.19 -26.25
N LYS A 3 11.31 -20.39 -26.33
CA LYS A 3 12.22 -20.29 -25.15
C LYS A 3 12.24 -18.88 -24.53
N LYS A 4 12.15 -17.83 -25.36
CA LYS A 4 12.07 -16.42 -24.91
C LYS A 4 10.75 -16.14 -24.22
N ILE A 5 9.65 -16.66 -24.77
CA ILE A 5 8.30 -16.58 -24.19
C ILE A 5 8.26 -17.27 -22.82
N PHE A 6 8.77 -18.50 -22.74
CA PHE A 6 8.82 -19.26 -21.48
C PHE A 6 9.66 -18.55 -20.40
N ASN A 7 10.80 -17.98 -20.80
CA ASN A 7 11.65 -17.23 -19.88
C ASN A 7 10.95 -15.97 -19.34
N ASN A 8 10.16 -15.28 -20.17
CA ASN A 8 9.36 -14.13 -19.74
C ASN A 8 8.29 -14.52 -18.72
N TYR A 9 7.58 -15.64 -18.92
CA TYR A 9 6.62 -16.14 -17.94
C TYR A 9 7.31 -16.53 -16.63
N LYS A 10 8.46 -17.20 -16.69
CA LYS A 10 9.23 -17.52 -15.48
C LYS A 10 9.59 -16.27 -14.69
N ASN A 11 10.10 -15.23 -15.36
CA ASN A 11 10.41 -13.95 -14.73
C ASN A 11 9.17 -13.29 -14.09
N LEU A 12 8.01 -13.37 -14.75
CA LEU A 12 6.75 -12.87 -14.20
C LEU A 12 6.37 -13.62 -12.92
N PHE A 13 6.44 -14.95 -12.92
CA PHE A 13 6.17 -15.78 -11.75
C PHE A 13 7.14 -15.47 -10.61
N ASP A 14 8.41 -15.25 -10.90
CA ASP A 14 9.42 -14.88 -9.90
C ASP A 14 9.09 -13.52 -9.25
N ILE A 15 8.69 -12.52 -10.05
CA ILE A 15 8.25 -11.21 -9.54
C ILE A 15 7.00 -11.35 -8.69
N MET A 16 6.02 -12.13 -9.14
CA MET A 16 4.77 -12.35 -8.41
C MET A 16 5.01 -13.08 -7.10
N HIS A 17 5.91 -14.07 -7.10
CA HIS A 17 6.31 -14.76 -5.88
C HIS A 17 6.99 -13.81 -4.89
N ARG A 18 7.92 -12.97 -5.37
CA ARG A 18 8.60 -11.95 -4.53
C ARG A 18 7.61 -10.96 -3.94
N TYR A 19 6.67 -10.45 -4.74
CA TYR A 19 5.60 -9.58 -4.25
C TYR A 19 4.77 -10.26 -3.16
N TRP A 20 4.32 -11.49 -3.41
CA TRP A 20 3.44 -12.21 -2.47
C TRP A 20 4.16 -12.51 -1.16
N SER A 21 5.44 -12.92 -1.27
CA SER A 21 6.36 -13.14 -0.16
C SER A 21 6.79 -11.85 0.55
N ALA A 22 6.65 -10.67 -0.07
CA ALA A 22 6.86 -9.36 0.57
C ALA A 22 5.59 -8.76 1.18
N TYR A 23 4.41 -9.13 0.69
CA TYR A 23 3.13 -8.72 1.25
C TYR A 23 2.85 -9.46 2.58
N GLY A 24 2.88 -10.79 2.56
CA GLY A 24 2.66 -11.61 3.77
C GLY A 24 2.15 -13.02 3.48
N GLY A 25 2.10 -13.38 2.20
CA GLY A 25 1.50 -14.63 1.75
C GLY A 25 0.00 -14.72 2.03
N PHE A 26 -0.52 -15.94 1.89
CA PHE A 26 -1.93 -16.25 2.13
C PHE A 26 -2.35 -16.04 3.58
N ARG A 27 -1.43 -16.28 4.53
CA ARG A 27 -1.72 -16.09 5.95
C ARG A 27 -2.05 -14.63 6.26
N ALA A 28 -1.22 -13.69 5.80
CA ALA A 28 -1.48 -12.26 6.02
C ALA A 28 -2.72 -11.76 5.28
N PHE A 29 -3.00 -12.30 4.09
CA PHE A 29 -4.23 -12.00 3.36
C PHE A 29 -5.48 -12.41 4.14
N LEU A 30 -5.55 -13.67 4.57
CA LEU A 30 -6.72 -14.20 5.31
C LEU A 30 -6.82 -13.64 6.72
N SER A 31 -5.70 -13.35 7.39
CA SER A 31 -5.72 -12.75 8.74
C SER A 31 -5.91 -11.23 8.71
N SER A 32 -6.04 -10.61 7.54
CA SER A 32 -6.09 -9.16 7.41
C SER A 32 -7.39 -8.61 7.99
N PRO A 33 -7.36 -7.53 8.80
CA PRO A 33 -8.58 -6.86 9.25
C PRO A 33 -9.38 -6.30 8.06
N TYR A 34 -8.69 -5.90 6.99
CA TYR A 34 -9.32 -5.38 5.76
C TYR A 34 -10.12 -6.45 5.01
N PHE A 35 -9.66 -7.71 5.04
CA PHE A 35 -10.36 -8.84 4.45
C PHE A 35 -11.66 -9.16 5.22
N HIS A 36 -11.57 -9.21 6.54
CA HIS A 36 -12.75 -9.48 7.38
C HIS A 36 -13.75 -8.32 7.32
N ALA A 37 -13.27 -7.08 7.37
CA ALA A 37 -14.10 -5.88 7.25
C ALA A 37 -14.80 -5.81 5.89
N SER A 38 -14.10 -6.16 4.79
CA SER A 38 -14.74 -6.19 3.48
C SER A 38 -15.80 -7.27 3.38
N LEU A 39 -15.54 -8.47 3.90
CA LEU A 39 -16.52 -9.55 3.94
C LEU A 39 -17.77 -9.14 4.74
N GLY A 40 -17.58 -8.60 5.94
CA GLY A 40 -18.66 -8.11 6.79
C GLY A 40 -19.48 -7.02 6.09
N MET A 41 -18.82 -6.04 5.50
CA MET A 41 -19.47 -4.96 4.75
C MET A 41 -20.23 -5.48 3.52
N SER A 42 -19.69 -6.46 2.80
CA SER A 42 -20.38 -7.08 1.66
C SER A 42 -21.63 -7.84 2.08
N LEU A 43 -21.61 -8.51 3.24
CA LEU A 43 -22.79 -9.17 3.79
C LEU A 43 -23.85 -8.16 4.27
N LEU A 44 -23.42 -7.07 4.93
CA LEU A 44 -24.32 -5.98 5.33
C LEU A 44 -25.01 -5.33 4.12
N LEU A 45 -24.29 -5.18 3.01
CA LEU A 45 -24.80 -4.60 1.77
C LEU A 45 -25.46 -5.63 0.84
N LYS A 46 -25.90 -6.78 1.35
CA LYS A 46 -26.56 -7.85 0.58
C LYS A 46 -27.66 -7.34 -0.34
N HIS A 47 -28.55 -6.51 0.18
CA HIS A 47 -29.68 -5.98 -0.57
C HIS A 47 -29.22 -5.16 -1.79
N TYR A 48 -28.16 -4.36 -1.63
CA TYR A 48 -27.61 -3.55 -2.71
C TYR A 48 -27.08 -4.39 -3.86
N TRP A 49 -26.16 -5.32 -3.60
CA TRP A 49 -25.54 -6.08 -4.68
C TRP A 49 -26.43 -7.19 -5.24
N MET A 50 -27.53 -7.56 -4.57
CA MET A 50 -28.54 -8.48 -5.12
C MET A 50 -29.47 -7.80 -6.13
N GLU A 51 -29.79 -6.53 -5.93
CA GLU A 51 -30.82 -5.83 -6.72
C GLU A 51 -30.25 -4.81 -7.71
N LYS A 52 -29.15 -4.14 -7.35
CA LYS A 52 -28.56 -3.06 -8.15
C LYS A 52 -27.40 -3.56 -9.03
N PRO A 53 -27.13 -2.91 -10.17
CA PRO A 53 -25.99 -3.22 -11.04
C PRO A 53 -24.68 -2.75 -10.42
N TRP A 54 -24.20 -3.46 -9.40
CA TRP A 54 -23.00 -3.08 -8.64
C TRP A 54 -21.76 -2.87 -9.51
N TRP A 55 -21.68 -3.57 -10.66
CA TRP A 55 -20.59 -3.43 -11.61
C TRP A 55 -20.47 -2.01 -12.19
N GLU A 56 -21.57 -1.29 -12.40
CA GLU A 56 -21.54 0.10 -12.89
C GLU A 56 -20.87 1.02 -11.88
N THR A 57 -21.18 0.83 -10.59
CA THR A 57 -20.55 1.55 -9.49
C THR A 57 -19.07 1.21 -9.37
N THR A 58 -18.70 -0.07 -9.51
CA THR A 58 -17.29 -0.48 -9.51
C THR A 58 -16.51 0.19 -10.64
N LEU A 59 -17.08 0.22 -11.86
CA LEU A 59 -16.45 0.81 -13.04
C LEU A 59 -16.39 2.34 -12.99
N SER A 60 -17.27 3.01 -12.25
CA SER A 60 -17.21 4.46 -12.07
C SER A 60 -16.25 4.89 -10.95
N VAL A 61 -16.11 4.07 -9.89
CA VAL A 61 -15.33 4.43 -8.69
C VAL A 61 -13.87 3.99 -8.79
N LEU A 62 -13.60 2.73 -9.16
CA LEU A 62 -12.26 2.16 -9.05
C LEU A 62 -11.22 2.79 -10.00
N PRO A 63 -11.53 3.18 -11.26
CA PRO A 63 -10.53 3.81 -12.12
C PRO A 63 -9.93 5.09 -11.54
N SER A 64 -10.75 5.94 -10.89
CA SER A 64 -10.29 7.16 -10.24
C SER A 64 -9.39 6.85 -9.04
N ILE A 65 -9.76 5.86 -8.22
CA ILE A 65 -8.94 5.40 -7.10
C ILE A 65 -7.61 4.83 -7.60
N LEU A 66 -7.62 4.04 -8.68
CA LEU A 66 -6.42 3.44 -9.26
C LEU A 66 -5.46 4.52 -9.77
N GLY A 67 -5.98 5.54 -10.45
CA GLY A 67 -5.19 6.70 -10.90
C GLY A 67 -4.52 7.43 -9.72
N PHE A 68 -5.27 7.75 -8.67
CA PHE A 68 -4.72 8.40 -7.47
C PHE A 68 -3.68 7.52 -6.77
N THR A 69 -3.90 6.20 -6.74
CA THR A 69 -2.97 5.23 -6.17
C THR A 69 -1.63 5.25 -6.86
N LEU A 70 -1.62 5.28 -8.19
CA LEU A 70 -0.39 5.25 -8.97
C LEU A 70 0.40 6.56 -8.80
N ALA A 71 -0.31 7.70 -8.73
CA ALA A 71 0.29 8.98 -8.38
C ALA A 71 0.90 8.94 -6.97
N GLY A 72 0.16 8.45 -5.97
CA GLY A 72 0.65 8.29 -4.60
C GLY A 72 1.85 7.33 -4.51
N PHE A 73 1.84 6.24 -5.28
CA PHE A 73 2.96 5.31 -5.34
C PHE A 73 4.21 5.93 -5.98
N THR A 74 4.03 6.76 -7.01
CA THR A 74 5.13 7.52 -7.62
C THR A 74 5.74 8.51 -6.63
N ILE A 75 4.89 9.23 -5.88
CA ILE A 75 5.35 10.12 -4.81
C ILE A 75 6.11 9.32 -3.75
N TRP A 76 5.61 8.15 -3.35
CA TRP A 76 6.30 7.27 -2.40
C TRP A 76 7.68 6.82 -2.90
N LEU A 77 7.82 6.42 -4.17
CA LEU A 77 9.12 6.04 -4.74
C LEU A 77 10.09 7.23 -4.83
N GLY A 78 9.56 8.44 -4.99
CA GLY A 78 10.32 9.69 -4.95
C GLY A 78 10.61 10.21 -3.53
N PHE A 79 9.95 9.67 -2.50
CA PHE A 79 10.03 10.15 -1.12
C PHE A 79 11.30 9.67 -0.40
N GLY A 80 11.81 10.50 0.50
CA GLY A 80 12.98 10.21 1.37
C GLY A 80 14.34 10.35 0.69
N ASP A 81 15.37 10.52 1.51
CA ASP A 81 16.78 10.60 1.10
C ASP A 81 17.44 9.21 0.99
N GLU A 82 18.67 9.17 0.47
CA GLU A 82 19.41 7.91 0.30
C GLU A 82 19.67 7.20 1.64
N LYS A 83 19.93 7.98 2.71
CA LYS A 83 20.12 7.43 4.06
C LYS A 83 18.84 6.76 4.56
N PHE A 84 17.68 7.41 4.47
CA PHE A 84 16.40 6.79 4.83
C PHE A 84 16.11 5.53 4.00
N ARG A 85 16.31 5.57 2.69
CA ARG A 85 16.06 4.42 1.81
C ARG A 85 16.96 3.25 2.16
N SER A 86 18.25 3.48 2.39
CA SER A 86 19.20 2.43 2.79
C SER A 86 18.82 1.80 4.12
N ILE A 87 18.39 2.59 5.12
CA ILE A 87 17.89 2.08 6.41
C ILE A 87 16.64 1.23 6.20
N LEU A 88 15.67 1.68 5.40
CA LEU A 88 14.44 0.92 5.13
C LEU A 88 14.66 -0.36 4.31
N MET A 89 15.70 -0.39 3.48
CA MET A 89 16.08 -1.59 2.73
C MET A 89 16.66 -2.68 3.64
N GLY A 90 17.12 -2.33 4.84
CA GLY A 90 17.62 -3.26 5.84
C GLY A 90 18.89 -4.01 5.44
N GLY A 91 19.41 -4.83 6.35
CA GLY A 91 20.50 -5.77 6.07
C GLY A 91 20.01 -7.06 5.40
N LYS A 92 20.96 -7.86 4.86
CA LYS A 92 20.75 -9.02 3.96
C LYS A 92 19.67 -10.04 4.34
N ASP A 93 19.26 -10.16 5.61
CA ASP A 93 18.40 -11.24 6.12
C ASP A 93 16.99 -10.81 6.59
N ILE A 94 16.68 -9.51 6.65
CA ILE A 94 15.37 -9.04 7.15
C ILE A 94 14.52 -8.58 5.97
N ARG A 95 13.25 -9.03 5.95
CA ARG A 95 12.23 -8.56 5.01
C ARG A 95 12.19 -7.03 5.05
N SER A 96 12.62 -6.36 3.98
CA SER A 96 12.78 -4.91 4.05
C SER A 96 11.45 -4.20 4.23
N HIS A 97 11.42 -3.24 5.14
CA HIS A 97 10.24 -2.39 5.37
C HIS A 97 9.84 -1.64 4.11
N TYR A 98 10.85 -1.24 3.31
CA TYR A 98 10.64 -0.69 1.99
C TYR A 98 9.82 -1.61 1.09
N MET A 99 10.23 -2.88 0.97
CA MET A 99 9.56 -3.84 0.09
C MET A 99 8.16 -4.21 0.61
N SER A 100 7.94 -4.21 1.92
CA SER A 100 6.61 -4.41 2.50
C SER A 100 5.62 -3.30 2.09
N VAL A 101 6.06 -2.05 2.05
CA VAL A 101 5.23 -0.91 1.62
C VAL A 101 4.94 -1.01 0.13
N CYS A 102 5.98 -1.26 -0.68
CA CYS A 102 5.82 -1.49 -2.12
C CYS A 102 4.87 -2.66 -2.42
N ALA A 103 4.96 -3.76 -1.68
CA ALA A 103 4.08 -4.90 -1.83
C ALA A 103 2.63 -4.58 -1.41
N THR A 104 2.43 -3.72 -0.40
CA THR A 104 1.09 -3.26 0.00
C THR A 104 0.43 -2.44 -1.12
N PHE A 105 1.18 -1.53 -1.74
CA PHE A 105 0.72 -0.78 -2.91
C PHE A 105 0.42 -1.69 -4.11
N ALA A 106 1.32 -2.62 -4.41
CA ALA A 106 1.12 -3.59 -5.49
C ALA A 106 -0.13 -4.44 -5.24
N HIS A 107 -0.34 -4.91 -4.00
CA HIS A 107 -1.54 -5.67 -3.62
C HIS A 107 -2.80 -4.85 -3.89
N PHE A 108 -2.81 -3.61 -3.43
CA PHE A 108 -3.93 -2.70 -3.66
C PHE A 108 -4.23 -2.51 -5.15
N VAL A 109 -3.23 -2.24 -6.00
CA VAL A 109 -3.44 -2.10 -7.46
C VAL A 109 -3.95 -3.39 -8.09
N ILE A 110 -3.38 -4.55 -7.72
CA ILE A 110 -3.78 -5.86 -8.25
C ILE A 110 -5.25 -6.16 -7.91
N ILE A 111 -5.66 -5.92 -6.66
CA ILE A 111 -7.03 -6.15 -6.21
C ILE A 111 -8.01 -5.23 -6.94
N GLN A 112 -7.64 -3.96 -7.17
CA GLN A 112 -8.47 -3.05 -7.98
C GLN A 112 -8.65 -3.55 -9.41
N ILE A 113 -7.58 -4.01 -10.06
CA ILE A 113 -7.64 -4.58 -11.42
C ILE A 113 -8.56 -5.80 -11.44
N ILE A 114 -8.43 -6.72 -10.47
CA ILE A 114 -9.30 -7.91 -10.37
C ILE A 114 -10.76 -7.49 -10.19
N ALA A 115 -11.05 -6.52 -9.32
CA ALA A 115 -12.41 -6.03 -9.09
C ALA A 115 -13.01 -5.39 -10.36
N ILE A 116 -12.23 -4.62 -11.12
CA ILE A 116 -12.65 -4.06 -12.41
C ILE A 116 -12.94 -5.18 -13.42
N LEU A 117 -12.08 -6.20 -13.53
CA LEU A 117 -12.31 -7.33 -14.43
C LEU A 117 -13.59 -8.10 -14.08
N LEU A 118 -13.84 -8.31 -12.78
CA LEU A 118 -15.09 -8.92 -12.30
C LEU A 118 -16.32 -8.04 -12.58
N ALA A 119 -16.18 -6.72 -12.53
CA ALA A 119 -17.26 -5.80 -12.90
C ALA A 119 -17.54 -5.82 -14.41
N ILE A 120 -16.51 -5.88 -15.26
CA ILE A 120 -16.67 -6.07 -16.71
C ILE A 120 -17.41 -7.37 -17.00
N MET A 121 -17.06 -8.46 -16.31
CA MET A 121 -17.81 -9.72 -16.41
C MET A 121 -19.27 -9.55 -15.97
N GLY A 122 -19.52 -8.85 -14.85
CA GLY A 122 -20.87 -8.55 -14.36
C GLY A 122 -21.73 -7.79 -15.38
N LEU A 123 -21.12 -6.80 -16.05
CA LEU A 123 -21.73 -6.02 -17.11
C LEU A 123 -22.01 -6.86 -18.36
N ALA A 124 -21.03 -7.65 -18.82
CA ALA A 124 -21.12 -8.46 -20.02
C ALA A 124 -22.22 -9.54 -19.91
N TYR A 125 -22.30 -10.22 -18.77
CA TYR A 125 -23.28 -11.27 -18.54
C TYR A 125 -24.61 -10.77 -17.98
N ARG A 126 -24.75 -9.45 -17.74
CA ARG A 126 -25.89 -8.80 -17.09
C ARG A 126 -26.46 -9.69 -16.00
N LEU A 127 -25.65 -9.97 -14.97
CA LEU A 127 -25.88 -11.00 -13.93
C LEU A 127 -27.16 -10.77 -13.09
N SER A 128 -28.32 -10.62 -13.70
CA SER A 128 -29.62 -10.41 -13.08
C SER A 128 -30.17 -11.74 -12.57
N VAL A 129 -30.67 -11.72 -11.34
CA VAL A 129 -31.31 -12.86 -10.70
C VAL A 129 -32.81 -12.76 -10.99
N GLN A 130 -33.33 -13.68 -11.79
CA GLN A 130 -34.77 -13.82 -12.05
C GLN A 130 -35.23 -15.19 -11.57
N LYS A 131 -36.46 -15.30 -11.07
CA LYS A 131 -37.04 -16.60 -10.73
C LYS A 131 -37.20 -17.41 -12.03
N ALA A 132 -36.61 -18.61 -12.08
CA ALA A 132 -36.63 -19.46 -13.26
C ALA A 132 -36.91 -20.92 -12.84
N PRO A 133 -37.68 -21.71 -13.62
CA PRO A 133 -37.95 -23.11 -13.33
C PRO A 133 -36.69 -23.99 -13.49
N PHE A 134 -36.66 -25.14 -12.81
CA PHE A 134 -35.57 -26.12 -12.91
C PHE A 134 -35.33 -26.54 -14.39
N PRO A 135 -34.07 -26.61 -14.92
CA PRO A 135 -32.73 -26.58 -14.29
C PRO A 135 -32.05 -25.19 -14.27
N LEU A 136 -32.78 -24.12 -14.58
CA LEU A 136 -32.25 -22.74 -14.52
C LEU A 136 -31.94 -22.26 -13.09
N GLU A 137 -32.36 -23.02 -12.08
CA GLU A 137 -32.04 -22.76 -10.66
C GLU A 137 -30.54 -22.85 -10.36
N LEU A 138 -29.83 -23.85 -10.90
CA LEU A 138 -28.37 -23.98 -10.71
C LEU A 138 -27.63 -22.75 -11.29
N PHE A 139 -28.08 -22.26 -12.44
CA PHE A 139 -27.54 -21.05 -13.06
C PHE A 139 -27.78 -19.80 -12.20
N ASN A 140 -28.92 -19.72 -11.52
CA ASN A 140 -29.21 -18.66 -10.57
C ASN A 140 -28.31 -18.71 -9.32
N TYR A 141 -28.00 -19.89 -8.79
CA TYR A 141 -27.03 -20.02 -7.68
C TYR A 141 -25.63 -19.52 -8.09
N ILE A 142 -25.16 -19.91 -9.27
CA ILE A 142 -23.87 -19.45 -9.81
C ILE A 142 -23.87 -17.91 -9.96
N LYS A 143 -24.95 -17.32 -10.49
CA LYS A 143 -25.09 -15.86 -10.59
C LYS A 143 -25.00 -15.18 -9.23
N VAL A 144 -25.68 -15.69 -8.21
CA VAL A 144 -25.62 -15.12 -6.86
C VAL A 144 -24.21 -15.17 -6.29
N ILE A 145 -23.50 -16.29 -6.46
CA ILE A 145 -22.10 -16.43 -6.03
C ILE A 145 -21.21 -15.43 -6.77
N LEU A 146 -21.34 -15.32 -8.10
CA LEU A 146 -20.56 -14.37 -8.90
C LEU A 146 -20.84 -12.90 -8.53
N ARG A 147 -22.11 -12.55 -8.25
CA ARG A 147 -22.47 -11.21 -7.76
C ARG A 147 -21.83 -10.93 -6.41
N PHE A 148 -21.90 -11.89 -5.47
CA PHE A 148 -21.28 -11.74 -4.16
C PHE A 148 -19.77 -11.59 -4.27
N VAL A 149 -19.09 -12.50 -4.99
CA VAL A 149 -17.63 -12.46 -5.15
C VAL A 149 -17.19 -11.17 -5.83
N GLY A 150 -17.85 -10.78 -6.93
CA GLY A 150 -17.52 -9.55 -7.64
C GLY A 150 -17.70 -8.29 -6.79
N PHE A 151 -18.82 -8.19 -6.07
CA PHE A 151 -19.06 -7.08 -5.16
C PHE A 151 -18.11 -7.09 -3.96
N TRP A 152 -17.79 -8.26 -3.42
CA TRP A 152 -16.84 -8.39 -2.32
C TRP A 152 -15.43 -7.96 -2.72
N PHE A 153 -14.97 -8.31 -3.92
CA PHE A 153 -13.70 -7.79 -4.45
C PHE A 153 -13.72 -6.27 -4.62
N PHE A 154 -14.86 -5.68 -5.04
CA PHE A 154 -15.02 -4.22 -5.09
C PHE A 154 -14.85 -3.58 -3.70
N ILE A 155 -15.55 -4.08 -2.69
CA ILE A 155 -15.43 -3.56 -1.32
C ILE A 155 -14.02 -3.79 -0.77
N TYR A 156 -13.44 -4.97 -1.02
CA TYR A 156 -12.07 -5.28 -0.62
C TYR A 156 -11.04 -4.35 -1.30
N ALA A 157 -11.26 -3.96 -2.56
CA ALA A 157 -10.44 -2.98 -3.25
C ALA A 157 -10.44 -1.62 -2.54
N ILE A 158 -11.59 -1.17 -2.02
CA ILE A 158 -11.69 0.06 -1.23
C ILE A 158 -10.93 -0.08 0.09
N PHE A 159 -11.07 -1.20 0.80
CA PHE A 159 -10.34 -1.41 2.06
C PHE A 159 -8.83 -1.55 1.86
N THR A 160 -8.37 -2.13 0.75
CA THR A 160 -6.95 -2.17 0.41
C THR A 160 -6.40 -0.78 0.03
N ALA A 161 -7.25 0.14 -0.43
CA ALA A 161 -6.89 1.55 -0.57
C ALA A 161 -6.53 2.17 0.78
N LEU A 162 -7.39 1.98 1.77
CA LEU A 162 -7.15 2.43 3.13
C LEU A 162 -5.85 1.80 3.70
N ALA A 163 -5.64 0.50 3.46
CA ALA A 163 -4.42 -0.18 3.89
C ALA A 163 -3.15 0.45 3.28
N ALA A 164 -3.17 0.77 1.99
CA ALA A 164 -2.06 1.44 1.31
C ALA A 164 -1.82 2.85 1.86
N THR A 165 -2.88 3.64 2.08
CA THR A 165 -2.77 4.97 2.70
C THR A 165 -2.14 4.91 4.09
N LEU A 166 -2.57 3.96 4.93
CA LEU A 166 -1.98 3.78 6.26
C LEU A 166 -0.54 3.27 6.21
N ALA A 167 -0.17 2.50 5.18
CA ALA A 167 1.22 2.09 4.98
C ALA A 167 2.13 3.29 4.65
N VAL A 168 1.67 4.24 3.84
CA VAL A 168 2.37 5.51 3.58
C VAL A 168 2.46 6.36 4.84
N PHE A 169 1.36 6.48 5.58
CA PHE A 169 1.40 7.24 6.82
C PHE A 169 2.41 6.65 7.81
N ARG A 170 2.45 5.31 7.93
CA ARG A 170 3.46 4.61 8.73
C ARG A 170 4.88 4.92 8.26
N THR A 171 5.14 5.00 6.96
CA THR A 171 6.50 5.33 6.48
C THR A 171 6.88 6.78 6.75
N ALA A 172 5.92 7.71 6.69
CA ALA A 172 6.15 9.09 7.11
C ALA A 172 6.55 9.17 8.59
N THR A 173 5.91 8.38 9.47
CA THR A 173 6.29 8.34 10.90
C THR A 173 7.68 7.72 11.14
N TRP A 174 8.11 6.79 10.29
CA TRP A 174 9.48 6.27 10.32
C TRP A 174 10.49 7.34 9.90
N TYR A 175 10.19 8.07 8.82
CA TYR A 175 11.03 9.15 8.33
C TYR A 175 11.24 10.24 9.38
N GLU A 176 10.16 10.69 10.01
CA GLU A 176 10.22 11.70 11.07
C GLU A 176 11.14 11.26 12.23
N ARG A 177 11.02 10.00 12.67
CA ARG A 177 11.81 9.45 13.77
C ARG A 177 13.30 9.38 13.42
N ILE A 178 13.63 8.83 12.26
CA ILE A 178 15.02 8.68 11.78
C ILE A 178 15.67 10.07 11.61
N SER A 179 14.91 11.05 11.11
CA SER A 179 15.38 12.42 10.97
C SER A 179 15.68 13.06 12.33
N LYS A 180 14.82 12.86 13.34
CA LYS A 180 15.05 13.34 14.72
C LYS A 180 16.28 12.70 15.36
N GLU A 181 16.44 11.39 15.22
CA GLU A 181 17.60 10.64 15.74
C GLU A 181 18.91 11.14 15.12
N SER A 182 18.93 11.29 13.78
CA SER A 182 20.10 11.82 13.05
C SER A 182 20.45 13.24 13.51
N THR A 183 19.44 14.09 13.72
CA THR A 183 19.64 15.46 14.22
C THR A 183 20.20 15.47 15.65
N CYS A 184 19.71 14.58 16.54
CA CYS A 184 20.23 14.48 17.90
C CYS A 184 21.68 13.99 17.94
N SER A 185 22.02 12.96 17.15
CA SER A 185 23.40 12.47 16.98
C SER A 185 24.34 13.58 16.50
N ALA A 186 23.92 14.35 15.50
CA ALA A 186 24.71 15.46 14.97
C ALA A 186 24.96 16.55 16.04
N LEU A 187 23.96 16.90 16.84
CA LEU A 187 24.11 17.86 17.93
C LEU A 187 25.07 17.36 19.03
N GLU A 188 25.07 16.05 19.31
CA GLU A 188 25.99 15.45 20.27
C GLU A 188 27.44 15.51 19.77
N LYS A 189 27.66 15.22 18.48
CA LYS A 189 28.97 15.41 17.83
C LYS A 189 29.46 16.84 17.92
N VAL A 190 28.59 17.82 17.66
CA VAL A 190 28.92 19.25 17.80
C VAL A 190 29.33 19.61 19.23
N LYS A 191 28.59 19.10 20.23
CA LYS A 191 28.95 19.30 21.64
C LYS A 191 30.30 18.68 22.01
N ASN A 192 30.68 17.59 21.36
CA ASN A 192 31.96 16.92 21.55
C ASN A 192 33.11 17.58 20.76
N GLY A 193 32.89 18.77 20.18
CA GLY A 193 33.91 19.59 19.53
C GLY A 193 34.05 19.39 18.03
N ILE A 194 33.17 18.59 17.40
CA ILE A 194 33.15 18.44 15.93
C ILE A 194 32.50 19.70 15.32
N SER A 195 33.01 20.17 14.18
CA SER A 195 32.40 21.31 13.49
C SER A 195 30.97 20.99 13.03
N ILE A 196 30.09 22.00 13.05
CA ILE A 196 28.67 21.83 12.66
C ILE A 196 28.56 21.30 11.23
N GLU A 197 29.41 21.78 10.31
CA GLU A 197 29.44 21.32 8.92
C GLU A 197 29.81 19.83 8.80
N GLN A 198 30.81 19.39 9.55
CA GLN A 198 31.24 17.99 9.54
C GLN A 198 30.17 17.08 10.17
N ALA A 199 29.60 17.47 11.31
CA ALA A 199 28.54 16.72 11.97
C ALA A 199 27.27 16.61 11.10
N ALA A 200 26.87 17.71 10.43
CA ALA A 200 25.74 17.72 9.50
C ALA A 200 25.97 16.76 8.33
N LYS A 201 27.17 16.79 7.74
CA LYS A 201 27.54 15.93 6.61
C LYS A 201 27.58 14.45 7.00
N GLU A 202 28.18 14.11 8.14
CA GLU A 202 28.28 12.72 8.61
C GLU A 202 26.90 12.12 8.91
N GLU A 203 25.99 12.91 9.48
CA GLU A 203 24.65 12.43 9.85
C GLU A 203 23.61 12.62 8.75
N GLY A 204 23.97 13.20 7.60
CA GLY A 204 23.02 13.48 6.51
C GLY A 204 21.92 14.46 6.93
N VAL A 205 22.22 15.38 7.85
CA VAL A 205 21.29 16.40 8.33
C VAL A 205 21.55 17.69 7.56
N GLU A 206 20.50 18.43 7.24
CA GLU A 206 20.64 19.73 6.60
C GLU A 206 21.37 20.72 7.54
N PHE A 207 22.45 21.35 7.04
CA PHE A 207 23.28 22.26 7.83
C PHE A 207 22.48 23.40 8.45
N SER A 208 21.58 24.01 7.67
CA SER A 208 20.68 25.10 8.10
C SER A 208 19.82 24.69 9.30
N THR A 209 19.28 23.47 9.26
CA THR A 209 18.47 22.88 10.33
C THR A 209 19.32 22.66 11.58
N LEU A 210 20.51 22.07 11.44
CA LEU A 210 21.40 21.81 12.57
C LEU A 210 21.89 23.11 13.24
N TYR A 211 22.32 24.09 12.43
CA TYR A 211 22.78 25.41 12.87
C TYR A 211 21.70 26.19 13.62
N ARG A 212 20.45 26.18 13.11
CA ARG A 212 19.33 26.82 13.79
C ARG A 212 19.07 26.20 15.17
N ILE A 213 19.14 24.87 15.28
CA ILE A 213 18.86 24.16 16.53
C ILE A 213 20.00 24.31 17.54
N SER A 214 21.26 24.34 17.09
CA SER A 214 22.40 24.58 17.98
C SER A 214 22.31 25.97 18.62
N ASN A 215 22.10 27.02 17.81
CA ASN A 215 22.06 28.40 18.31
C ASN A 215 20.89 28.66 19.26
N GLN A 216 19.71 28.07 19.02
CA GLN A 216 18.57 28.18 19.94
C GLN A 216 18.84 27.55 21.32
N LYS A 217 19.70 26.52 21.39
CA LYS A 217 20.08 25.92 22.68
C LYS A 217 21.09 26.78 23.43
N ASP A 218 21.94 27.51 22.74
CA ASP A 218 22.92 28.40 23.35
C ASP A 218 22.26 29.67 23.91
N GLU A 219 21.28 30.26 23.20
CA GLU A 219 20.47 31.40 23.70
C GLU A 219 19.66 31.04 24.96
N LYS A 220 19.11 29.82 25.02
CA LYS A 220 18.41 29.33 26.23
C LYS A 220 19.34 29.09 27.41
N LYS A 221 20.63 28.82 27.17
CA LYS A 221 21.62 28.69 28.26
C LYS A 221 22.10 30.05 28.76
N SER A 222 22.21 31.06 27.90
CA SER A 222 22.67 32.40 28.30
C SER A 222 21.62 33.21 29.08
N THR A 223 20.35 32.81 29.04
CA THR A 223 19.24 33.47 29.76
C THR A 223 18.95 32.88 31.15
N ILE A 224 19.64 31.79 31.54
CA ILE A 224 19.46 31.11 32.83
C ILE A 224 20.66 31.37 33.79
N ASN A 225 21.68 32.10 33.32
CA ASN A 225 22.77 32.63 34.15
C ASN A 225 22.53 34.11 34.48
#